data_AF-A0A1X4IEB1-F1
#
_entry.id   AF-A0A1X4IEB1-F1
#
_cell.length_a   1.000
_cell.length_b   1.000
_cell.length_c   1.000
_cell.angle_alpha   90.00
_cell.angle_beta   90.00
_cell.angle_gamma   90.00
#
_symmetry.space_group_name_H-M   'P 1'
#
loop_
_entity.id
_entity.type
_entity.pdbx_description
1 polymer ?
#
loop_
_entity_poly.entity_id
_entity_poly.type
_entity_poly.pdbx_seq_one_letter_code
_entity_poly.pdbx_strand_id
1 'polypeptide(L)'
;MRSIRPSSTARRGGRTRRTSPVLTAVALASALALTATACESGDTDASAETSATAAADDGKLKIPDDIKDRLKEHGIDLDKWKNGAWKDWSKDDWLREAQDYVNPIIEGLWDPDRMRDAEEPDQEVDESDISGDQGVTDPTPEPVRAEAIAPSYHANAPTAGKVFFDSPEGTMVCSATVVQDPANPGKSNMVWTAGHCVHAGKKGGWYRNIAFVPSYNDAGKSAKELETATKEEVAPYGVWWGDWAQTSDQWIEQGGSTGGDGASYDFAVIHVTPEKDGDGKSLEETVGSALPVDFDAPAVPEVEEITAIGYPAAPPYDGQALYNCQDEPGRLSLSASDPTMYRIGCSMTAGSSGGGWVATGSDGKPALVSNTSIGPVTSGWLAGPRLGDEAKGVYDAVSGKFAGQ
;
A
#
# COMPACT_ATOMS: atom_id res chain seq x y z
N MET A 1 -4.95 -76.52 -23.79
CA MET A 1 -5.47 -76.31 -25.15
C MET A 1 -4.64 -75.23 -25.83
N ARG A 2 -4.21 -75.48 -27.07
CA ARG A 2 -3.48 -74.57 -28.01
C ARG A 2 -4.36 -73.34 -28.31
N SER A 3 -3.87 -72.13 -28.63
CA SER A 3 -3.27 -71.68 -29.91
C SER A 3 -3.02 -70.15 -29.79
N ILE A 4 -1.82 -69.59 -29.98
CA ILE A 4 -1.14 -69.16 -31.23
C ILE A 4 -1.91 -68.07 -32.04
N ARG A 5 -1.29 -66.87 -32.13
CA ARG A 5 -1.45 -65.73 -33.09
C ARG A 5 -1.47 -66.21 -34.57
N PRO A 6 -1.67 -65.42 -35.69
CA PRO A 6 -1.39 -63.98 -35.90
C PRO A 6 -2.23 -63.24 -37.01
N SER A 7 -1.75 -62.02 -37.38
CA SER A 7 -1.76 -61.42 -38.74
C SER A 7 -3.08 -60.78 -39.24
N SER A 8 -3.13 -59.70 -40.04
CA SER A 8 -2.13 -58.81 -40.66
C SER A 8 -2.85 -57.74 -41.51
N THR A 9 -2.28 -56.52 -41.56
CA THR A 9 -2.11 -55.62 -42.74
C THR A 9 -3.28 -55.18 -43.65
N ALA A 10 -3.44 -53.87 -43.80
CA ALA A 10 -3.33 -53.08 -45.07
C ALA A 10 -3.56 -51.59 -44.72
N ARG A 11 -2.66 -50.60 -44.87
CA ARG A 11 -1.88 -50.04 -46.00
C ARG A 11 -2.72 -49.38 -47.12
N ARG A 12 -2.82 -48.04 -47.06
CA ARG A 12 -2.73 -46.99 -48.12
C ARG A 12 -3.48 -45.76 -47.57
N GLY A 13 -2.93 -44.54 -47.52
CA GLY A 13 -1.90 -43.91 -48.31
C GLY A 13 -2.54 -42.78 -49.13
N GLY A 14 -2.16 -41.51 -48.88
CA GLY A 14 -2.37 -40.44 -49.86
C GLY A 14 -2.70 -39.03 -49.35
N ARG A 15 -1.63 -38.23 -49.20
CA ARG A 15 -1.47 -36.83 -49.68
C ARG A 15 -2.26 -35.66 -49.04
N THR A 16 -1.48 -34.88 -48.28
CA THR A 16 -1.13 -33.44 -48.48
C THR A 16 -2.23 -32.40 -48.75
N ARG A 17 -2.34 -31.42 -47.83
CA ARG A 17 -2.37 -29.95 -48.08
C ARG A 17 -2.22 -29.22 -46.73
N ARG A 18 -1.01 -28.73 -46.40
CA ARG A 18 -0.67 -27.29 -46.28
C ARG A 18 -1.85 -26.33 -46.36
N THR A 19 -2.09 -25.58 -45.28
CA THR A 19 -2.23 -24.10 -45.24
C THR A 19 -2.35 -23.63 -43.78
N SER A 20 -1.32 -22.91 -43.31
CA SER A 20 -1.40 -21.77 -42.38
C SER A 20 -0.68 -20.62 -43.10
N PRO A 21 -0.76 -19.33 -42.71
CA PRO A 21 -1.39 -18.75 -41.51
C PRO A 21 -2.26 -17.50 -41.80
N VAL A 22 -2.96 -16.97 -40.81
CA VAL A 22 -3.33 -15.55 -40.79
C VAL A 22 -3.03 -15.00 -39.39
N LEU A 23 -2.00 -14.16 -39.35
CA LEU A 23 -1.70 -13.21 -38.27
C LEU A 23 -2.55 -11.97 -38.53
N THR A 24 -3.34 -11.55 -37.54
CA THR A 24 -4.05 -10.28 -37.58
C THR A 24 -3.24 -9.26 -36.79
N ALA A 25 -2.47 -8.43 -37.50
CA ALA A 25 -1.82 -7.25 -36.95
C ALA A 25 -2.83 -6.10 -36.93
N VAL A 26 -3.07 -5.52 -35.76
CA VAL A 26 -3.84 -4.27 -35.62
C VAL A 26 -2.83 -3.12 -35.57
N ALA A 27 -2.80 -2.34 -36.66
CA ALA A 27 -2.03 -1.11 -36.74
C ALA A 27 -2.94 0.07 -36.37
N LEU A 28 -2.67 0.73 -35.24
CA LEU A 28 -3.27 2.01 -34.86
C LEU A 28 -2.39 3.13 -35.43
N ALA A 29 -2.92 3.84 -36.42
CA ALA A 29 -2.27 5.01 -37.01
C ALA A 29 -2.59 6.26 -36.18
N SER A 30 -1.55 6.88 -35.60
CA SER A 30 -1.62 8.18 -34.94
C SER A 30 -1.73 9.29 -36.00
N ALA A 31 -2.80 10.09 -35.94
CA ALA A 31 -2.91 11.32 -36.72
C ALA A 31 -2.55 12.51 -35.82
N LEU A 32 -1.34 13.04 -35.98
CA LEU A 32 -0.97 14.38 -35.50
C LEU A 32 -1.60 15.42 -36.42
N ALA A 33 -2.46 16.28 -35.87
CA ALA A 33 -2.85 17.54 -36.51
C ALA A 33 -2.01 18.68 -35.91
N LEU A 34 -0.94 19.05 -36.63
CA LEU A 34 -0.22 20.31 -36.44
C LEU A 34 -0.86 21.36 -37.34
N THR A 35 -1.47 22.41 -36.77
CA THR A 35 -1.80 23.64 -37.51
C THR A 35 -1.03 24.80 -36.90
N ALA A 36 -0.03 25.28 -37.65
CA ALA A 36 0.65 26.54 -37.41
C ALA A 36 0.46 27.44 -38.64
N THR A 37 -0.22 28.57 -38.44
CA THR A 37 -0.25 29.78 -39.28
C THR A 37 -0.81 30.89 -38.38
N ALA A 38 -0.38 32.15 -38.31
CA ALA A 38 0.79 32.90 -38.77
C ALA A 38 0.74 34.23 -37.97
N CYS A 39 1.86 34.94 -37.83
CA CYS A 39 1.89 36.32 -37.31
C CYS A 39 1.12 37.29 -38.22
N GLU A 40 0.41 38.27 -37.64
CA GLU A 40 0.38 39.65 -38.15
C GLU A 40 -0.11 40.62 -37.04
N SER A 41 0.62 41.73 -36.91
CA SER A 41 0.51 42.86 -35.98
C SER A 41 -0.64 43.83 -36.26
N GLY A 42 -1.16 44.50 -35.21
CA GLY A 42 -1.93 45.75 -35.35
C GLY A 42 -2.62 46.24 -34.05
N ASP A 43 -2.24 47.44 -33.60
CA ASP A 43 -2.71 48.21 -32.43
C ASP A 43 -4.24 48.42 -32.30
N THR A 44 -4.78 48.50 -31.08
CA THR A 44 -5.21 49.76 -30.40
C THR A 44 -6.11 49.50 -29.17
N ASP A 45 -5.77 50.21 -28.09
CA ASP A 45 -6.54 50.61 -26.89
C ASP A 45 -7.90 49.97 -26.55
N ALA A 46 -7.96 49.37 -25.36
CA ALA A 46 -9.11 49.53 -24.46
C ALA A 46 -8.66 49.39 -23.00
N SER A 47 -8.61 50.52 -22.30
CA SER A 47 -8.48 50.59 -20.85
C SER A 47 -9.70 49.96 -20.18
N ALA A 48 -9.48 49.02 -19.25
CA ALA A 48 -10.47 48.64 -18.26
C ALA A 48 -9.76 48.41 -16.92
N GLU A 49 -10.05 49.30 -15.97
CA GLU A 49 -9.65 49.22 -14.57
C GLU A 49 -9.99 47.84 -14.00
N THR A 50 -9.00 47.17 -13.41
CA THR A 50 -9.24 46.08 -12.46
C THR A 50 -8.86 46.58 -11.07
N SER A 51 -9.89 47.05 -10.36
CA SER A 51 -9.84 47.18 -8.91
C SER A 51 -9.63 45.78 -8.32
N ALA A 52 -8.40 45.49 -7.90
CA ALA A 52 -8.10 44.32 -7.09
C ALA A 52 -8.60 44.57 -5.67
N THR A 53 -9.89 44.34 -5.44
CA THR A 53 -10.39 44.07 -4.09
C THR A 53 -9.89 42.68 -3.69
N ALA A 54 -8.94 42.66 -2.76
CA ALA A 54 -8.55 41.46 -2.02
C ALA A 54 -9.81 40.90 -1.35
N ALA A 55 -10.34 39.82 -1.90
CA ALA A 55 -11.36 39.03 -1.25
C ALA A 55 -10.66 38.15 -0.20
N ALA A 56 -11.20 38.17 1.01
CA ALA A 56 -10.78 37.32 2.11
C ALA A 56 -10.86 35.84 1.70
N ASP A 57 -9.81 35.11 2.07
CA ASP A 57 -9.65 33.69 1.86
C ASP A 57 -10.55 32.91 2.83
N ASP A 58 -11.66 32.37 2.32
CA ASP A 58 -12.61 31.53 3.06
C ASP A 58 -12.09 30.08 3.19
N GLY A 59 -10.85 29.85 3.64
CA GLY A 59 -10.35 28.53 4.07
C GLY A 59 -10.74 27.32 3.21
N LYS A 60 -10.89 27.51 1.89
CA LYS A 60 -11.40 26.47 0.99
C LYS A 60 -10.25 25.55 0.65
N LEU A 61 -10.19 24.42 1.36
CA LEU A 61 -9.43 23.23 0.96
C LEU A 61 -9.45 23.08 -0.57
N LYS A 62 -8.28 23.20 -1.20
CA LYS A 62 -8.11 22.88 -2.62
C LYS A 62 -8.20 21.38 -2.78
N ILE A 63 -9.42 20.87 -2.90
CA ILE A 63 -9.62 19.48 -3.32
C ILE A 63 -9.16 19.39 -4.78
N PRO A 64 -8.21 18.50 -5.12
CA PRO A 64 -7.84 18.21 -6.50
C PRO A 64 -9.08 17.96 -7.36
N ASP A 65 -9.09 18.48 -8.59
CA ASP A 65 -10.30 18.42 -9.44
C ASP A 65 -10.67 16.97 -9.81
N ASP A 66 -9.69 16.06 -9.88
CA ASP A 66 -9.92 14.63 -10.09
C ASP A 66 -10.68 13.97 -8.93
N ILE A 67 -10.39 14.36 -7.68
CA ILE A 67 -11.15 13.90 -6.51
C ILE A 67 -12.58 14.45 -6.56
N LYS A 68 -12.76 15.73 -6.92
CA LYS A 68 -14.11 16.32 -7.04
C LYS A 68 -14.97 15.59 -8.06
N ASP A 69 -14.39 15.18 -9.18
CA ASP A 69 -15.13 14.52 -10.24
C ASP A 69 -15.48 13.07 -9.87
N ARG A 70 -14.58 12.31 -9.24
CA ARG A 70 -14.91 10.98 -8.69
C ARG A 70 -16.01 11.07 -7.63
N LEU A 71 -15.94 12.06 -6.74
CA LEU A 71 -16.97 12.26 -5.73
C LEU A 71 -18.34 12.52 -6.36
N LYS A 72 -18.42 13.31 -7.43
CA LYS A 72 -19.68 13.52 -8.17
C LYS A 72 -20.15 12.25 -8.88
N GLU A 73 -19.23 11.52 -9.52
CA GLU A 73 -19.52 10.28 -10.25
C GLU A 73 -20.17 9.23 -9.34
N HIS A 74 -19.69 9.11 -8.10
CA HIS A 74 -20.23 8.21 -7.09
C HIS A 74 -21.30 8.83 -6.19
N GLY A 75 -21.76 10.04 -6.48
CA GLY A 75 -22.83 10.70 -5.70
C GLY A 75 -22.45 11.07 -4.27
N ILE A 76 -21.15 11.18 -3.97
CA ILE A 76 -20.63 11.52 -2.65
C ILE A 76 -20.69 13.04 -2.45
N ASP A 77 -21.58 13.45 -1.55
CA ASP A 77 -21.68 14.82 -1.07
C ASP A 77 -20.62 15.08 0.00
N LEU A 78 -19.67 15.97 -0.31
CA LEU A 78 -18.55 16.31 0.57
C LEU A 78 -18.97 16.86 1.94
N ASP A 79 -20.03 17.66 1.98
CA ASP A 79 -20.49 18.24 3.23
C ASP A 79 -21.14 17.16 4.09
N LYS A 80 -21.94 16.27 3.49
CA LYS A 80 -22.46 15.10 4.21
C LYS A 80 -21.36 14.14 4.64
N TRP A 81 -20.35 13.94 3.79
CA TRP A 81 -19.18 13.11 4.08
C TRP A 81 -18.47 13.63 5.33
N LYS A 82 -18.08 14.90 5.35
CA LYS A 82 -17.46 15.54 6.52
C LYS A 82 -18.33 15.45 7.79
N ASN A 83 -19.65 15.42 7.63
CA ASN A 83 -20.62 15.25 8.72
C ASN A 83 -20.96 13.78 9.05
N GLY A 84 -20.18 12.81 8.56
CA GLY A 84 -20.24 11.41 8.98
C GLY A 84 -20.92 10.45 8.01
N ALA A 85 -21.27 10.86 6.78
CA ALA A 85 -21.80 9.91 5.78
C ALA A 85 -20.81 8.78 5.44
N TRP A 86 -19.51 8.98 5.67
CA TRP A 86 -18.48 7.95 5.55
C TRP A 86 -18.62 6.79 6.54
N LYS A 87 -19.54 6.85 7.49
CA LYS A 87 -19.83 5.73 8.41
C LYS A 87 -20.78 4.69 7.80
N ASP A 88 -21.38 4.98 6.65
CA ASP A 88 -22.29 4.06 5.97
C ASP A 88 -21.51 3.07 5.09
N TRP A 89 -21.36 1.84 5.58
CA TRP A 89 -20.66 0.75 4.89
C TRP A 89 -21.61 -0.16 4.10
N SER A 90 -22.74 0.37 3.63
CA SER A 90 -23.61 -0.27 2.64
C SER A 90 -22.78 -0.88 1.51
N LYS A 91 -22.95 -2.18 1.25
CA LYS A 91 -22.21 -2.89 0.18
C LYS A 91 -22.49 -2.34 -1.21
N ASP A 92 -23.65 -1.72 -1.41
CA ASP A 92 -24.03 -1.16 -2.71
C ASP A 92 -23.27 0.15 -2.99
N ASP A 93 -22.80 0.84 -1.95
CA ASP A 93 -22.11 2.13 -2.02
C ASP A 93 -20.62 2.04 -1.64
N TRP A 94 -20.16 0.84 -1.26
CA TRP A 94 -18.77 0.62 -0.86
C TRP A 94 -17.89 0.43 -2.10
N LEU A 95 -17.27 1.52 -2.53
CA LEU A 95 -16.36 1.57 -3.67
C LEU A 95 -15.23 0.55 -3.53
N ARG A 96 -15.01 -0.22 -4.59
CA ARG A 96 -14.14 -1.40 -4.59
C ARG A 96 -13.09 -1.39 -5.68
N GLU A 97 -13.45 -0.93 -6.87
CA GLU A 97 -12.53 -0.97 -8.01
C GLU A 97 -11.39 0.04 -7.82
N ALA A 98 -10.22 -0.24 -8.38
CA ALA A 98 -9.03 0.58 -8.17
C ALA A 98 -9.22 2.03 -8.61
N GLN A 99 -9.95 2.26 -9.70
CA GLN A 99 -10.23 3.61 -10.21
C GLN A 99 -11.18 4.44 -9.33
N ASP A 100 -11.93 3.80 -8.43
CA ASP A 100 -13.01 4.42 -7.66
C ASP A 100 -12.53 4.95 -6.29
N TYR A 101 -11.23 4.86 -5.97
CA TYR A 101 -10.72 5.29 -4.67
C TYR A 101 -11.01 6.78 -4.39
N VAL A 102 -11.61 7.05 -3.23
CA VAL A 102 -11.91 8.40 -2.74
C VAL A 102 -11.61 8.49 -1.24
N ASN A 103 -10.90 9.54 -0.86
CA ASN A 103 -10.56 9.79 0.53
C ASN A 103 -10.50 11.31 0.81
N PRO A 104 -11.65 11.99 0.93
CA PRO A 104 -11.70 13.42 1.21
C PRO A 104 -11.10 13.76 2.57
N ILE A 105 -10.26 14.80 2.62
CA ILE A 105 -9.69 15.31 3.87
C ILE A 105 -10.79 15.86 4.79
N ILE A 106 -10.80 15.36 6.03
CA ILE A 106 -11.60 15.87 7.13
C ILE A 106 -10.64 16.46 8.15
N GLU A 107 -10.45 17.78 8.10
CA GLU A 107 -9.47 18.48 8.94
C GLU A 107 -9.72 18.18 10.43
N GLY A 108 -8.68 17.74 11.13
CA GLY A 108 -8.75 17.47 12.55
C GLY A 108 -9.46 16.17 12.91
N LEU A 109 -9.83 15.33 11.93
CA LEU A 109 -10.38 14.00 12.22
C LEU A 109 -9.36 13.15 12.99
N TRP A 110 -8.10 13.15 12.53
CA TRP A 110 -7.00 12.45 13.20
C TRP A 110 -6.37 13.36 14.26
N ASP A 111 -7.00 13.39 15.43
CA ASP A 111 -6.48 13.99 16.66
C ASP A 111 -5.73 12.94 17.52
N PRO A 112 -4.95 13.38 18.53
CA PRO A 112 -4.19 12.48 19.40
C PRO A 112 -5.02 11.40 20.10
N ASP A 113 -6.25 11.71 20.51
CA ASP A 113 -7.12 10.75 21.20
C ASP A 113 -7.55 9.64 20.24
N ARG A 114 -8.04 10.01 19.06
CA ARG A 114 -8.46 9.06 18.02
C ARG A 114 -7.30 8.19 17.54
N MET A 115 -6.09 8.75 17.41
CA MET A 115 -4.91 7.98 17.02
C MET A 115 -4.46 7.00 18.11
N ARG A 116 -4.49 7.43 19.37
CA ARG A 116 -4.14 6.56 20.51
C ARG A 116 -5.12 5.39 20.64
N ASP A 117 -6.40 5.65 20.44
CA ASP A 117 -7.49 4.69 20.66
C ASP A 117 -7.79 3.81 19.41
N ALA A 118 -7.01 3.94 18.33
CA ALA A 118 -7.16 3.11 17.13
C ALA A 118 -6.74 1.66 17.39
N GLU A 119 -7.55 0.72 16.89
CA GLU A 119 -7.39 -0.72 17.15
C GLU A 119 -6.73 -1.44 15.96
N GLU A 120 -6.16 -2.60 16.22
CA GLU A 120 -5.61 -3.47 15.18
C GLU A 120 -6.71 -4.02 14.23
N PRO A 121 -6.41 -4.24 12.93
CA PRO A 121 -7.31 -4.98 12.07
C PRO A 121 -7.37 -6.46 12.48
N ASP A 122 -8.57 -7.06 12.38
CA ASP A 122 -8.79 -8.51 12.49
C ASP A 122 -8.15 -9.23 11.29
N GLN A 123 -6.83 -9.42 11.33
CA GLN A 123 -6.11 -10.19 10.33
C GLN A 123 -5.12 -11.13 10.99
N GLU A 124 -5.64 -12.30 11.33
CA GLU A 124 -4.88 -13.36 11.97
C GLU A 124 -5.05 -14.65 11.18
N VAL A 125 -4.01 -15.48 11.17
CA VAL A 125 -4.07 -16.83 10.60
C VAL A 125 -4.00 -17.88 11.70
N ASP A 126 -4.93 -18.84 11.70
CA ASP A 126 -4.82 -20.02 12.55
C ASP A 126 -3.80 -20.98 11.91
N GLU A 127 -2.98 -21.68 12.72
CA GLU A 127 -2.04 -22.66 12.18
C GLU A 127 -2.73 -23.75 11.36
N SER A 128 -3.97 -24.09 11.71
CA SER A 128 -4.78 -25.04 10.95
C SER A 128 -5.16 -24.54 9.56
N ASP A 129 -5.26 -23.22 9.36
CA ASP A 129 -5.58 -22.63 8.05
C ASP A 129 -4.43 -22.84 7.04
N ILE A 130 -3.18 -22.85 7.53
CA ILE A 130 -1.97 -23.05 6.70
C ILE A 130 -1.41 -24.48 6.78
N SER A 131 -2.08 -25.38 7.50
CA SER A 131 -1.62 -26.78 7.70
C SER A 131 -1.66 -27.67 6.44
N GLY A 132 -2.16 -27.13 5.31
CA GLY A 132 -2.27 -27.80 4.02
C GLY A 132 -1.53 -27.11 2.87
N ASP A 133 -0.72 -26.10 3.19
CA ASP A 133 0.08 -25.28 2.27
C ASP A 133 0.80 -26.12 1.21
N GLN A 134 0.60 -25.72 -0.06
CA GLN A 134 1.19 -26.39 -1.21
C GLN A 134 2.36 -25.57 -1.72
N GLY A 135 3.47 -26.22 -2.08
CA GLY A 135 4.69 -25.57 -2.52
C GLY A 135 5.85 -25.82 -1.56
N VAL A 136 6.73 -24.83 -1.41
CA VAL A 136 7.90 -24.96 -0.53
C VAL A 136 7.72 -24.05 0.68
N THR A 137 7.34 -24.68 1.80
CA THR A 137 7.27 -24.05 3.12
C THR A 137 8.35 -24.68 4.00
N ASP A 138 9.21 -23.84 4.58
CA ASP A 138 10.23 -24.29 5.54
C ASP A 138 9.57 -24.54 6.92
N PRO A 139 10.29 -25.07 7.93
CA PRO A 139 9.76 -25.13 9.30
C PRO A 139 9.45 -23.74 9.87
N THR A 140 8.46 -23.65 10.75
CA THR A 140 8.15 -22.40 11.46
C THR A 140 9.40 -21.93 12.23
N PRO A 141 9.82 -20.66 12.08
CA PRO A 141 10.99 -20.16 12.79
C PRO A 141 10.73 -20.07 14.30
N GLU A 142 11.81 -20.08 15.08
CA GLU A 142 11.72 -19.81 16.51
C GLU A 142 11.30 -18.35 16.76
N PRO A 143 10.43 -18.06 17.73
CA PRO A 143 10.00 -16.69 17.99
C PRO A 143 11.14 -15.75 18.37
N VAL A 144 11.31 -14.68 17.59
CA VAL A 144 12.21 -13.57 17.92
C VAL A 144 11.43 -12.51 18.69
N ARG A 145 11.96 -12.07 19.83
CA ARG A 145 11.35 -10.98 20.60
C ARG A 145 11.59 -9.65 19.87
N ALA A 146 10.51 -8.94 19.57
CA ALA A 146 10.58 -7.61 18.98
C ALA A 146 11.33 -6.63 19.91
N GLU A 147 12.24 -5.87 19.33
CA GLU A 147 13.03 -4.85 20.02
C GLU A 147 12.42 -3.47 19.79
N ALA A 148 12.25 -2.70 20.88
CA ALA A 148 11.80 -1.33 20.75
C ALA A 148 12.89 -0.51 20.05
N ILE A 149 12.53 0.20 18.99
CA ILE A 149 13.42 1.20 18.40
C ILE A 149 13.57 2.34 19.42
N ALA A 150 14.77 2.90 19.54
CA ALA A 150 15.00 4.01 20.45
C ALA A 150 14.17 5.24 20.02
N PRO A 151 13.57 5.99 20.97
CA PRO A 151 12.91 7.26 20.67
C PRO A 151 13.80 8.25 19.92
N SER A 152 13.21 9.27 19.30
CA SER A 152 13.72 9.98 18.13
C SER A 152 13.64 9.12 16.86
N TYR A 153 12.46 8.57 16.60
CA TYR A 153 12.17 7.74 15.43
C TYR A 153 12.50 8.44 14.11
N HIS A 154 12.36 9.77 14.03
CA HIS A 154 12.81 10.54 12.89
C HIS A 154 14.31 10.37 12.57
N ALA A 155 15.13 10.09 13.58
CA ALA A 155 16.56 9.85 13.40
C ALA A 155 16.88 8.36 13.25
N ASN A 156 16.17 7.50 13.99
CA ASN A 156 16.48 6.07 14.09
C ASN A 156 15.75 5.20 13.05
N ALA A 157 14.61 5.65 12.54
CA ALA A 157 13.78 4.97 11.55
C ALA A 157 12.94 5.99 10.74
N PRO A 158 13.57 6.96 10.04
CA PRO A 158 12.90 8.11 9.40
C PRO A 158 11.80 7.72 8.41
N THR A 159 11.95 6.57 7.77
CA THR A 159 11.00 6.09 6.76
C THR A 159 9.80 5.36 7.37
N ALA A 160 9.81 5.03 8.66
CA ALA A 160 8.73 4.32 9.31
C ALA A 160 7.63 5.26 9.81
N GLY A 161 6.38 4.84 9.66
CA GLY A 161 5.24 5.55 10.22
C GLY A 161 4.02 4.66 10.43
N LYS A 162 2.97 5.26 10.99
CA LYS A 162 1.73 4.59 11.37
C LYS A 162 0.63 5.00 10.40
N VAL A 163 -0.18 4.05 9.96
CA VAL A 163 -1.34 4.28 9.09
C VAL A 163 -2.60 4.16 9.91
N PHE A 164 -3.48 5.15 9.81
CA PHE A 164 -4.78 5.17 10.46
C PHE A 164 -5.87 5.18 9.40
N PHE A 165 -6.94 4.44 9.64
CA PHE A 165 -8.07 4.35 8.71
C PHE A 165 -9.35 3.96 9.44
N ASP A 166 -10.49 4.11 8.78
CA ASP A 166 -11.77 3.61 9.26
C ASP A 166 -12.21 2.40 8.43
N SER A 167 -12.71 1.40 9.14
CA SER A 167 -13.30 0.16 8.64
C SER A 167 -14.76 0.05 9.10
N PRO A 168 -15.52 -0.94 8.60
CA PRO A 168 -16.83 -1.28 9.16
C PRO A 168 -16.80 -1.62 10.66
N GLU A 169 -15.69 -2.15 11.15
CA GLU A 169 -15.51 -2.60 12.53
C GLU A 169 -15.10 -1.46 13.46
N GLY A 170 -14.46 -0.40 12.95
CA GLY A 170 -14.04 0.74 13.74
C GLY A 170 -12.84 1.49 13.16
N THR A 171 -12.23 2.30 14.01
CA THR A 171 -10.99 3.02 13.69
C THR A 171 -9.81 2.08 13.86
N MET A 172 -9.06 1.88 12.79
CA MET A 172 -8.03 0.86 12.67
C MET A 172 -6.64 1.45 12.49
N VAL A 173 -5.62 0.62 12.76
CA VAL A 173 -4.23 0.97 12.58
C VAL A 173 -3.38 -0.09 11.88
N CYS A 174 -2.52 0.37 11.00
CA CYS A 174 -1.41 -0.35 10.39
C CYS A 174 -0.09 0.41 10.56
N SER A 175 0.96 -0.12 9.96
CA SER A 175 2.27 0.48 9.77
C SER A 175 2.54 0.68 8.27
N ALA A 176 3.49 1.55 7.95
CA ALA A 176 3.91 1.77 6.59
C ALA A 176 5.31 2.39 6.49
N THR A 177 5.83 2.42 5.27
CA THR A 177 7.19 2.87 4.95
C THR A 177 7.19 3.92 3.85
N VAL A 178 7.87 5.05 4.05
CA VAL A 178 8.14 6.04 2.99
C VAL A 178 9.09 5.42 1.97
N VAL A 179 8.64 5.35 0.72
CA VAL A 179 9.41 4.76 -0.39
C VAL A 179 9.72 5.81 -1.44
N GLN A 180 10.82 5.64 -2.17
CA GLN A 180 11.21 6.54 -3.24
C GLN A 180 10.13 6.60 -4.33
N ASP A 181 10.10 7.69 -5.08
CA ASP A 181 9.22 7.85 -6.24
C ASP A 181 10.09 8.13 -7.49
N PRO A 182 10.10 7.24 -8.49
CA PRO A 182 10.92 7.44 -9.69
C PRO A 182 10.41 8.61 -10.54
N ALA A 183 9.13 8.98 -10.43
CA ALA A 183 8.59 10.15 -11.11
C ALA A 183 8.96 11.46 -10.41
N ASN A 184 9.21 11.43 -9.10
CA ASN A 184 9.59 12.60 -8.29
C ASN A 184 10.83 12.33 -7.41
N PRO A 185 12.03 12.13 -8.00
CA PRO A 185 13.21 11.73 -7.24
C PRO A 185 13.62 12.75 -6.16
N GLY A 186 13.77 12.28 -4.91
CA GLY A 186 14.10 13.12 -3.76
C GLY A 186 12.91 13.92 -3.22
N LYS A 187 11.71 13.71 -3.78
CA LYS A 187 10.48 14.42 -3.45
C LYS A 187 9.27 13.49 -3.38
N SER A 188 9.48 12.24 -2.97
CA SER A 188 8.42 11.25 -2.91
C SER A 188 7.31 11.66 -1.95
N ASN A 189 6.08 11.42 -2.39
CA ASN A 189 4.86 11.39 -1.57
C ASN A 189 4.28 9.98 -1.50
N MET A 190 5.08 8.95 -1.75
CA MET A 190 4.65 7.55 -1.80
C MET A 190 4.98 6.83 -0.50
N VAL A 191 4.02 6.03 -0.03
CA VAL A 191 4.10 5.22 1.17
C VAL A 191 3.69 3.78 0.82
N TRP A 192 4.53 2.82 1.20
CA TRP A 192 4.27 1.38 1.04
C TRP A 192 3.61 0.81 2.29
N THR A 193 2.58 0.01 2.11
CA THR A 193 1.88 -0.71 3.20
C THR A 193 1.32 -2.05 2.69
N ALA A 194 0.50 -2.72 3.48
CA ALA A 194 -0.19 -3.95 3.07
C ALA A 194 -1.50 -3.63 2.34
N GLY A 195 -1.92 -4.51 1.43
CA GLY A 195 -3.19 -4.39 0.72
C GLY A 195 -4.39 -4.33 1.67
N HIS A 196 -4.35 -5.12 2.73
CA HIS A 196 -5.39 -5.14 3.76
C HIS A 196 -5.43 -3.91 4.65
N CYS A 197 -4.40 -3.05 4.62
CA CYS A 197 -4.44 -1.77 5.33
C CYS A 197 -5.23 -0.70 4.54
N VAL A 198 -5.57 -0.98 3.27
CA VAL A 198 -6.28 -0.04 2.40
C VAL A 198 -7.58 -0.59 1.81
N HIS A 199 -7.72 -1.92 1.72
CA HIS A 199 -8.86 -2.57 1.05
C HIS A 199 -9.27 -3.88 1.73
N ALA A 200 -10.58 -4.09 1.92
CA ALA A 200 -11.16 -5.26 2.61
C ALA A 200 -11.15 -6.58 1.79
N GLY A 201 -10.22 -6.72 0.85
CA GLY A 201 -10.11 -7.87 -0.05
C GLY A 201 -11.43 -8.25 -0.75
N LYS A 202 -11.69 -9.54 -0.92
CA LYS A 202 -12.82 -10.13 -1.66
C LYS A 202 -14.22 -9.72 -1.20
N LYS A 203 -14.39 -9.34 0.07
CA LYS A 203 -15.71 -9.16 0.68
C LYS A 203 -16.14 -7.70 0.89
N GLY A 204 -15.29 -6.74 0.55
CA GLY A 204 -15.56 -5.31 0.73
C GLY A 204 -14.84 -4.43 -0.28
N GLY A 205 -14.63 -3.18 0.08
CA GLY A 205 -14.01 -2.16 -0.78
C GLY A 205 -12.88 -1.42 -0.07
N TRP A 206 -12.58 -0.22 -0.56
CA TRP A 206 -11.59 0.68 0.00
C TRP A 206 -11.97 1.15 1.41
N TYR A 207 -11.02 1.13 2.33
CA TYR A 207 -11.18 1.79 3.62
C TYR A 207 -11.19 3.31 3.47
N ARG A 208 -11.71 3.98 4.50
CA ARG A 208 -11.98 5.42 4.47
C ARG A 208 -11.08 6.15 5.44
N ASN A 209 -10.94 7.45 5.23
CA ASN A 209 -10.16 8.35 6.08
C ASN A 209 -8.69 7.93 6.24
N ILE A 210 -8.11 7.28 5.23
CA ILE A 210 -6.76 6.74 5.31
C ILE A 210 -5.75 7.88 5.47
N ALA A 211 -4.94 7.83 6.51
CA ALA A 211 -3.86 8.78 6.76
C ALA A 211 -2.60 8.09 7.26
N PHE A 212 -1.45 8.64 6.90
CA PHE A 212 -0.13 8.23 7.32
C PHE A 212 0.48 9.28 8.24
N VAL A 213 1.08 8.84 9.34
CA VAL A 213 1.81 9.69 10.28
C VAL A 213 3.26 9.21 10.36
N PRO A 214 4.20 9.90 9.68
CA PRO A 214 5.62 9.58 9.79
C PRO A 214 6.12 9.87 11.20
N SER A 215 7.00 9.00 11.73
CA SER A 215 7.57 9.16 13.08
C SER A 215 6.50 9.38 14.16
N TYR A 216 5.38 8.65 14.07
CA TYR A 216 4.31 8.69 15.07
C TYR A 216 4.87 8.48 16.49
N ASN A 217 4.48 9.35 17.42
CA ASN A 217 4.98 9.37 18.79
C ASN A 217 6.51 9.33 18.85
N ASP A 218 7.15 10.21 18.10
CA ASP A 218 8.61 10.28 17.92
C ASP A 218 9.40 10.24 19.25
N ALA A 219 8.86 10.85 20.30
CA ALA A 219 9.47 10.90 21.63
C ALA A 219 9.28 9.61 22.46
N GLY A 220 8.56 8.61 21.94
CA GLY A 220 8.30 7.34 22.61
C GLY A 220 7.51 7.48 23.92
N LYS A 221 6.55 8.42 23.96
CA LYS A 221 5.70 8.62 25.13
C LYS A 221 4.82 7.39 25.38
N SER A 222 4.58 7.06 26.64
CA SER A 222 3.61 6.03 27.00
C SER A 222 2.18 6.45 26.65
N ALA A 223 1.27 5.48 26.51
CA ALA A 223 -0.16 5.75 26.27
C ALA A 223 -0.76 6.78 27.25
N LYS A 224 -0.35 6.73 28.52
CA LYS A 224 -0.78 7.68 29.55
C LYS A 224 -0.23 9.09 29.33
N GLU A 225 1.02 9.23 28.92
CA GLU A 225 1.60 10.54 28.61
C GLU A 225 0.95 11.15 27.37
N LEU A 226 0.49 10.31 26.44
CA LEU A 226 -0.24 10.72 25.24
C LEU A 226 -1.63 11.29 25.53
N GLU A 227 -2.27 10.98 26.67
CA GLU A 227 -3.56 11.56 27.09
C GLU A 227 -3.56 13.09 27.16
N THR A 228 -2.39 13.70 27.29
CA THR A 228 -2.24 15.17 27.37
C THR A 228 -1.30 15.72 26.30
N ALA A 229 -0.85 14.88 25.36
CA ALA A 229 0.04 15.28 24.29
C ALA A 229 -0.70 16.10 23.23
N THR A 230 -0.04 17.13 22.72
CA THR A 230 -0.51 17.92 21.59
C THR A 230 -0.36 17.15 20.27
N LYS A 231 -1.09 17.56 19.23
CA LYS A 231 -0.98 16.95 17.90
C LYS A 231 0.46 17.03 17.36
N GLU A 232 1.15 18.13 17.63
CA GLU A 232 2.54 18.37 17.21
C GLU A 232 3.54 17.47 17.95
N GLU A 233 3.23 17.03 19.17
CA GLU A 233 4.07 16.07 19.90
C GLU A 233 3.84 14.63 19.42
N VAL A 234 2.61 14.30 19.00
CA VAL A 234 2.25 12.95 18.52
C VAL A 234 2.62 12.76 17.05
N ALA A 235 2.45 13.78 16.24
CA ALA A 235 2.68 13.79 14.80
C ALA A 235 3.59 14.98 14.42
N PRO A 236 4.88 14.98 14.81
CA PRO A 236 5.77 16.13 14.62
C PRO A 236 6.02 16.49 13.16
N TYR A 237 5.82 15.55 12.24
CA TYR A 237 5.90 15.74 10.80
C TYR A 237 4.53 15.77 10.11
N GLY A 238 3.47 16.03 10.89
CA GLY A 238 2.11 16.20 10.40
C GLY A 238 1.39 14.89 10.09
N VAL A 239 0.13 15.05 9.69
CA VAL A 239 -0.75 13.96 9.23
C VAL A 239 -0.88 14.08 7.72
N TRP A 240 -0.59 12.99 7.01
CA TRP A 240 -0.58 12.92 5.56
C TRP A 240 -1.73 12.05 5.07
N TRP A 241 -2.71 12.63 4.40
CA TRP A 241 -3.89 11.94 3.91
C TRP A 241 -3.59 11.22 2.60
N GLY A 242 -4.08 9.98 2.45
CA GLY A 242 -3.98 9.25 1.19
C GLY A 242 -4.90 9.87 0.14
N ASP A 243 -4.40 10.65 -0.80
CA ASP A 243 -5.19 11.18 -1.91
C ASP A 243 -5.32 10.18 -3.07
N TRP A 244 -4.52 9.10 -3.02
CA TRP A 244 -4.69 7.90 -3.82
C TRP A 244 -4.16 6.66 -3.11
N ALA A 245 -4.79 5.51 -3.31
CA ALA A 245 -4.27 4.22 -2.89
C ALA A 245 -4.46 3.19 -4.01
N GLN A 246 -3.52 2.26 -4.12
CA GLN A 246 -3.63 1.12 -5.02
C GLN A 246 -3.07 -0.13 -4.34
N THR A 247 -3.75 -1.25 -4.52
CA THR A 247 -3.33 -2.59 -4.08
C THR A 247 -3.37 -3.53 -5.28
N SER A 248 -2.92 -4.77 -5.13
CA SER A 248 -2.97 -5.76 -6.21
C SER A 248 -4.39 -6.22 -6.55
N ASP A 249 -4.62 -6.56 -7.81
CA ASP A 249 -5.89 -7.16 -8.25
C ASP A 249 -6.14 -8.50 -7.53
N GLN A 250 -5.06 -9.26 -7.30
CA GLN A 250 -5.10 -10.53 -6.57
C GLN A 250 -5.59 -10.33 -5.13
N TRP A 251 -5.12 -9.29 -4.42
CA TRP A 251 -5.63 -8.96 -3.09
C TRP A 251 -7.12 -8.60 -3.14
N ILE A 252 -7.53 -7.75 -4.10
CA ILE A 252 -8.94 -7.38 -4.26
C ILE A 252 -9.79 -8.64 -4.49
N GLU A 253 -9.39 -9.53 -5.39
CA GLU A 253 -10.15 -10.71 -5.79
C GLU A 253 -10.18 -11.82 -4.73
N GLN A 254 -9.08 -12.02 -4.01
CA GLN A 254 -8.85 -13.22 -3.19
C GLN A 254 -8.74 -12.89 -1.71
N GLY A 255 -8.21 -11.72 -1.36
CA GLY A 255 -7.87 -11.29 -0.01
C GLY A 255 -9.01 -11.47 0.99
N GLY A 256 -8.68 -11.83 2.22
CA GLY A 256 -9.63 -12.02 3.30
C GLY A 256 -9.04 -11.72 4.66
N SER A 257 -9.91 -11.52 5.65
CA SER A 257 -9.54 -11.28 7.04
C SER A 257 -9.03 -12.53 7.79
N THR A 258 -9.14 -13.71 7.17
CA THR A 258 -8.77 -15.00 7.77
C THR A 258 -8.20 -15.93 6.70
N GLY A 259 -7.29 -16.82 7.08
CA GLY A 259 -6.89 -17.96 6.26
C GLY A 259 -5.81 -17.71 5.21
N GLY A 260 -5.11 -16.57 5.26
CA GLY A 260 -3.94 -16.28 4.41
C GLY A 260 -4.25 -16.04 2.93
N ASP A 261 -5.50 -16.23 2.48
CA ASP A 261 -5.92 -16.01 1.08
C ASP A 261 -5.44 -14.64 0.58
N GLY A 262 -4.73 -14.63 -0.55
CA GLY A 262 -4.20 -13.42 -1.18
C GLY A 262 -2.97 -12.80 -0.50
N ALA A 263 -2.46 -13.35 0.61
CA ALA A 263 -1.34 -12.76 1.37
C ALA A 263 -0.03 -12.66 0.55
N SER A 264 0.19 -13.54 -0.43
CA SER A 264 1.30 -13.43 -1.38
C SER A 264 1.27 -12.16 -2.25
N TYR A 265 0.12 -11.47 -2.30
CA TYR A 265 -0.08 -10.23 -3.03
C TYR A 265 -0.59 -9.07 -2.15
N ASP A 266 -0.46 -9.22 -0.84
CA ASP A 266 -0.96 -8.27 0.15
C ASP A 266 0.02 -7.11 0.37
N PHE A 267 0.09 -6.26 -0.65
CA PHE A 267 0.87 -5.03 -0.68
C PHE A 267 0.06 -3.91 -1.32
N ALA A 268 0.32 -2.68 -0.89
CA ALA A 268 -0.29 -1.49 -1.44
C ALA A 268 0.66 -0.30 -1.41
N VAL A 269 0.37 0.66 -2.28
CA VAL A 269 1.03 1.95 -2.32
C VAL A 269 -0.02 3.04 -2.15
N ILE A 270 0.26 3.97 -1.23
CA ILE A 270 -0.55 5.15 -0.97
C ILE A 270 0.27 6.35 -1.46
N HIS A 271 -0.32 7.18 -2.32
CA HIS A 271 0.18 8.55 -2.52
C HIS A 271 -0.50 9.44 -1.47
N VAL A 272 0.28 10.32 -0.85
CA VAL A 272 -0.20 11.14 0.26
C VAL A 272 -0.02 12.63 0.03
N THR A 273 -0.85 13.41 0.71
CA THR A 273 -0.81 14.88 0.71
C THR A 273 -0.99 15.38 2.15
N PRO A 274 -0.35 16.48 2.58
CA PRO A 274 -0.49 16.94 3.96
C PRO A 274 -1.94 17.37 4.25
N GLU A 275 -2.42 17.13 5.48
CA GLU A 275 -3.79 17.50 5.91
C GLU A 275 -4.10 19.00 5.69
N LYS A 276 -3.10 19.85 5.87
CA LYS A 276 -3.17 21.29 5.66
C LYS A 276 -2.09 21.69 4.65
N ASP A 277 -2.31 22.79 3.96
CA ASP A 277 -1.30 23.38 3.08
C ASP A 277 0.01 23.58 3.88
N GLY A 278 1.02 22.78 3.55
CA GLY A 278 2.31 22.76 4.23
C GLY A 278 3.23 23.89 3.76
N ASP A 279 4.52 23.77 4.10
CA ASP A 279 5.58 24.66 3.59
C ASP A 279 5.96 24.37 2.12
N GLY A 280 5.19 23.52 1.43
CA GLY A 280 5.40 23.09 0.05
C GLY A 280 6.38 21.93 -0.10
N LYS A 281 6.89 21.36 1.00
CA LYS A 281 7.71 20.14 0.95
C LYS A 281 6.87 18.89 0.69
N SER A 282 7.47 17.97 -0.04
CA SER A 282 7.03 16.58 -0.12
C SER A 282 7.22 15.84 1.20
N LEU A 283 6.65 14.64 1.30
CA LEU A 283 6.84 13.74 2.43
C LEU A 283 8.33 13.39 2.61
N GLU A 284 9.01 12.98 1.54
CA GLU A 284 10.44 12.64 1.57
C GLU A 284 11.31 13.81 2.02
N GLU A 285 11.04 15.04 1.55
CA GLU A 285 11.74 16.24 2.02
C GLU A 285 11.46 16.55 3.49
N THR A 286 10.26 16.19 3.98
CA THR A 286 9.85 16.40 5.38
C THR A 286 10.55 15.42 6.33
N VAL A 287 10.58 14.13 5.98
CA VAL A 287 11.20 13.09 6.81
C VAL A 287 12.70 12.92 6.55
N GLY A 288 13.20 13.48 5.44
CA GLY A 288 14.61 13.49 5.05
C GLY A 288 15.12 12.20 4.41
N SER A 289 14.27 11.21 4.17
CA SER A 289 14.66 9.93 3.57
C SER A 289 13.47 9.17 2.99
N ALA A 290 13.74 8.35 1.98
CA ALA A 290 12.80 7.36 1.45
C ALA A 290 13.58 6.10 1.03
N LEU A 291 13.01 4.91 1.28
CA LEU A 291 13.66 3.65 0.93
C LEU A 291 13.49 3.34 -0.57
N PRO A 292 14.52 2.85 -1.27
CA PRO A 292 14.32 2.20 -2.55
C PRO A 292 13.50 0.92 -2.34
N VAL A 293 12.67 0.57 -3.32
CA VAL A 293 11.94 -0.71 -3.35
C VAL A 293 12.64 -1.65 -4.31
N ASP A 294 12.93 -2.87 -3.86
CA ASP A 294 13.52 -3.90 -4.69
C ASP A 294 12.45 -4.89 -5.15
N PHE A 295 12.15 -4.85 -6.45
CA PHE A 295 11.18 -5.73 -7.09
C PHE A 295 11.80 -7.01 -7.67
N ASP A 296 13.13 -7.13 -7.60
CA ASP A 296 13.83 -8.40 -7.78
C ASP A 296 14.26 -8.93 -6.41
N ALA A 297 13.31 -8.93 -5.47
CA ALA A 297 13.60 -9.23 -4.08
C ALA A 297 14.27 -10.62 -3.96
N PRO A 298 15.40 -10.70 -3.23
CA PRO A 298 16.31 -11.85 -3.24
C PRO A 298 15.60 -13.16 -2.85
N ALA A 299 16.03 -14.29 -3.41
CA ALA A 299 15.52 -15.58 -2.96
C ALA A 299 15.91 -15.81 -1.48
N VAL A 300 15.06 -16.48 -0.71
CA VAL A 300 15.31 -16.77 0.73
C VAL A 300 16.75 -17.22 1.03
N PRO A 301 17.36 -18.19 0.31
CA PRO A 301 18.73 -18.63 0.60
C PRO A 301 19.83 -17.58 0.37
N GLU A 302 19.51 -16.45 -0.25
CA GLU A 302 20.42 -15.35 -0.55
C GLU A 302 20.28 -14.19 0.47
N VAL A 303 19.30 -14.27 1.37
CA VAL A 303 19.05 -13.27 2.40
C VAL A 303 19.66 -13.75 3.71
N GLU A 304 20.81 -13.19 4.08
CA GLU A 304 21.45 -13.50 5.36
C GLU A 304 20.66 -12.95 6.55
N GLU A 305 19.98 -11.81 6.35
CA GLU A 305 19.26 -11.10 7.40
C GLU A 305 18.19 -10.18 6.81
N ILE A 306 17.03 -10.11 7.45
CA ILE A 306 15.95 -9.18 7.13
C ILE A 306 15.42 -8.51 8.41
N THR A 307 15.11 -7.21 8.34
CA THR A 307 14.57 -6.45 9.46
C THR A 307 13.14 -5.99 9.16
N ALA A 308 12.16 -6.51 9.90
CA ALA A 308 10.78 -6.04 9.87
C ALA A 308 10.57 -4.91 10.88
N ILE A 309 9.94 -3.81 10.47
CA ILE A 309 9.74 -2.60 11.31
C ILE A 309 8.25 -2.24 11.35
N GLY A 310 7.68 -1.97 12.52
CA GLY A 310 6.27 -1.59 12.64
C GLY A 310 5.80 -1.20 14.05
N TYR A 311 4.52 -0.83 14.16
CA TYR A 311 3.82 -0.42 15.38
C TYR A 311 2.81 -1.50 15.82
N PRO A 312 3.25 -2.61 16.44
CA PRO A 312 2.34 -3.61 16.99
C PRO A 312 1.39 -3.00 18.03
N ALA A 313 0.09 -3.27 17.89
CA ALA A 313 -1.01 -2.63 18.61
C ALA A 313 -1.76 -3.57 19.57
N ALA A 314 -1.77 -4.87 19.31
CA ALA A 314 -2.37 -5.84 20.22
C ALA A 314 -1.42 -6.22 21.38
N PRO A 315 -1.94 -6.63 22.56
CA PRO A 315 -1.12 -7.05 23.71
C PRO A 315 -0.03 -8.08 23.36
N PRO A 316 1.18 -7.98 23.93
CA PRO A 316 1.57 -7.09 25.03
C PRO A 316 1.96 -5.66 24.61
N TYR A 317 1.75 -5.29 23.35
CA TYR A 317 1.99 -3.94 22.85
C TYR A 317 0.69 -3.11 22.93
N ASP A 318 0.83 -1.80 22.71
CA ASP A 318 -0.26 -0.83 22.82
C ASP A 318 -0.36 0.08 21.59
N GLY A 319 0.45 -0.19 20.55
CA GLY A 319 0.44 0.56 19.30
C GLY A 319 1.21 1.88 19.35
N GLN A 320 1.72 2.29 20.52
CA GLN A 320 2.26 3.64 20.69
C GLN A 320 3.76 3.75 20.42
N ALA A 321 4.49 2.63 20.40
CA ALA A 321 5.92 2.62 20.15
C ALA A 321 6.28 1.81 18.90
N LEU A 322 7.42 2.18 18.30
CA LEU A 322 7.95 1.52 17.10
C LEU A 322 8.88 0.38 17.51
N TYR A 323 8.72 -0.76 16.86
CA TYR A 323 9.49 -1.97 17.11
C TYR A 323 10.12 -2.50 15.83
N ASN A 324 11.12 -3.37 15.99
CA ASN A 324 11.63 -4.20 14.91
C ASN A 324 11.84 -5.65 15.34
N CYS A 325 11.91 -6.54 14.35
CA CYS A 325 12.44 -7.89 14.48
C CYS A 325 13.50 -8.09 13.39
N GLN A 326 14.61 -8.73 13.75
CA GLN A 326 15.67 -9.12 12.82
C GLN A 326 15.82 -10.63 12.87
N ASP A 327 15.81 -11.27 11.71
CA ASP A 327 15.93 -12.74 11.59
C ASP A 327 16.48 -13.15 10.21
N GLU A 328 16.89 -14.41 10.09
CA GLU A 328 17.14 -15.05 8.79
C GLU A 328 15.79 -15.57 8.24
N PRO A 329 15.32 -15.15 7.06
CA PRO A 329 14.01 -15.55 6.60
C PRO A 329 13.96 -17.01 6.14
N GLY A 330 12.85 -17.68 6.45
CA GLY A 330 12.43 -18.92 5.81
C GLY A 330 11.36 -18.68 4.74
N ARG A 331 10.94 -19.75 4.05
CA ARG A 331 9.86 -19.71 3.05
C ARG A 331 8.50 -20.07 3.66
N LEU A 332 7.47 -19.35 3.25
CA LEU A 332 6.06 -19.72 3.44
C LEU A 332 5.34 -19.71 2.08
N SER A 333 4.69 -20.82 1.73
CA SER A 333 3.97 -20.98 0.47
C SER A 333 2.54 -21.42 0.73
N LEU A 334 1.59 -20.50 0.66
CA LEU A 334 0.18 -20.76 0.94
C LEU A 334 -0.49 -21.62 -0.16
N SER A 335 -0.06 -21.43 -1.41
CA SER A 335 -0.47 -22.27 -2.53
C SER A 335 0.69 -22.49 -3.50
N ALA A 336 0.65 -23.59 -4.26
CA ALA A 336 1.73 -23.91 -5.21
C ALA A 336 1.74 -23.00 -6.44
N SER A 337 0.65 -22.25 -6.68
CA SER A 337 0.54 -21.31 -7.79
C SER A 337 0.95 -19.89 -7.41
N ASP A 338 1.01 -19.56 -6.12
CA ASP A 338 1.31 -18.22 -5.67
C ASP A 338 2.80 -18.03 -5.37
N PRO A 339 3.29 -16.79 -5.43
CA PRO A 339 4.64 -16.46 -4.98
C PRO A 339 4.86 -16.90 -3.53
N THR A 340 6.02 -17.50 -3.29
CA THR A 340 6.50 -17.81 -1.94
C THR A 340 6.78 -16.51 -1.19
N MET A 341 6.28 -16.44 0.04
CA MET A 341 6.47 -15.34 0.99
C MET A 341 7.74 -15.55 1.81
N TYR A 342 8.29 -14.47 2.36
CA TYR A 342 9.24 -14.55 3.46
C TYR A 342 8.50 -14.85 4.76
N ARG A 343 9.12 -15.62 5.65
CA ARG A 343 8.64 -15.83 7.02
C ARG A 343 9.79 -15.72 8.01
N ILE A 344 9.62 -14.89 9.04
CA ILE A 344 10.59 -14.67 10.11
C ILE A 344 9.97 -14.95 11.47
N GLY A 345 10.79 -15.35 12.44
CA GLY A 345 10.44 -15.26 13.85
C GLY A 345 10.24 -13.80 14.21
N CYS A 346 9.12 -13.47 14.84
CA CYS A 346 8.85 -12.11 15.30
C CYS A 346 7.65 -12.08 16.24
N SER A 347 7.81 -11.44 17.39
CA SER A 347 6.75 -11.28 18.38
C SER A 347 5.92 -10.02 18.19
N MET A 348 6.12 -9.22 17.14
CA MET A 348 5.21 -8.10 16.84
C MET A 348 3.81 -8.64 16.53
N THR A 349 2.79 -7.94 17.01
CA THR A 349 1.37 -8.29 16.83
C THR A 349 0.71 -7.45 15.73
N ALA A 350 -0.59 -7.67 15.51
CA ALA A 350 -1.42 -6.88 14.61
C ALA A 350 -1.28 -5.37 14.89
N GLY A 351 -1.40 -4.53 13.86
CA GLY A 351 -0.93 -3.13 13.85
C GLY A 351 0.48 -2.96 13.25
N SER A 352 1.34 -4.00 13.33
CA SER A 352 2.61 -4.04 12.58
C SER A 352 2.44 -4.29 11.08
N SER A 353 1.24 -4.75 10.67
CA SER A 353 0.80 -4.91 9.28
C SER A 353 1.19 -3.74 8.39
N GLY A 354 1.70 -4.02 7.19
CA GLY A 354 2.18 -3.03 6.23
C GLY A 354 3.54 -2.40 6.57
N GLY A 355 4.06 -2.63 7.77
CA GLY A 355 5.41 -2.25 8.16
C GLY A 355 6.46 -2.86 7.23
N GLY A 356 7.47 -2.07 6.85
CA GLY A 356 8.44 -2.47 5.83
C GLY A 356 9.45 -3.48 6.33
N TRP A 357 9.85 -4.38 5.43
CA TRP A 357 10.93 -5.33 5.66
C TRP A 357 12.13 -4.94 4.82
N VAL A 358 13.25 -4.66 5.50
CA VAL A 358 14.48 -4.16 4.89
C VAL A 358 15.52 -5.26 4.87
N ALA A 359 16.11 -5.50 3.69
CA ALA A 359 17.24 -6.39 3.51
C ALA A 359 18.24 -5.75 2.53
N THR A 360 19.36 -6.42 2.30
CA THR A 360 20.26 -6.05 1.20
C THR A 360 19.58 -6.38 -0.13
N GLY A 361 19.26 -5.35 -0.90
CA GLY A 361 18.66 -5.48 -2.22
C GLY A 361 19.66 -5.90 -3.30
N SER A 362 19.15 -6.06 -4.51
CA SER A 362 19.86 -6.49 -5.73
C SER A 362 21.02 -5.58 -6.12
N ASP A 363 21.04 -4.32 -5.69
CA ASP A 363 22.15 -3.37 -5.89
C ASP A 363 23.22 -3.40 -4.78
N GLY A 364 23.05 -4.27 -3.78
CA GLY A 364 23.93 -4.42 -2.62
C GLY A 364 23.72 -3.39 -1.51
N LYS A 365 22.62 -2.61 -1.53
CA LYS A 365 22.28 -1.63 -0.49
C LYS A 365 20.97 -1.99 0.21
N PRO A 366 20.68 -1.40 1.39
CA PRO A 366 19.40 -1.59 2.05
C PRO A 366 18.23 -1.14 1.16
N ALA A 367 17.25 -2.01 0.98
CA ALA A 367 16.03 -1.76 0.23
C ALA A 367 14.82 -2.40 0.90
N LEU A 368 13.64 -1.88 0.61
CA LEU A 368 12.38 -2.53 0.95
C LEU A 368 12.20 -3.75 0.05
N VAL A 369 12.13 -4.95 0.64
CA VAL A 369 11.99 -6.23 -0.09
C VAL A 369 10.67 -6.96 0.20
N SER A 370 9.91 -6.48 1.20
CA SER A 370 8.63 -7.06 1.64
C SER A 370 7.92 -6.09 2.61
N ASN A 371 6.68 -6.40 3.00
CA ASN A 371 5.97 -5.78 4.12
C ASN A 371 5.36 -6.85 5.03
N THR A 372 5.02 -6.51 6.27
CA THR A 372 4.24 -7.40 7.14
C THR A 372 2.85 -7.59 6.54
N SER A 373 2.41 -8.83 6.33
CA SER A 373 1.09 -9.14 5.78
C SER A 373 0.26 -9.98 6.75
N ILE A 374 0.80 -11.12 7.19
CA ILE A 374 0.10 -12.05 8.07
C ILE A 374 1.00 -12.49 9.22
N GLY A 375 0.35 -12.88 10.30
CA GLY A 375 0.96 -13.52 11.45
C GLY A 375 -0.05 -14.47 12.13
N PRO A 376 0.45 -15.39 12.95
CA PRO A 376 -0.38 -16.30 13.71
C PRO A 376 -1.25 -15.52 14.72
N VAL A 377 -2.44 -16.05 15.00
CA VAL A 377 -3.32 -15.59 16.11
C VAL A 377 -2.55 -15.41 17.42
N THR A 378 -1.58 -16.29 17.68
CA THR A 378 -0.65 -16.17 18.79
C THR A 378 0.68 -15.61 18.28
N SER A 379 1.12 -14.43 18.72
CA SER A 379 2.42 -13.84 18.33
C SER A 379 3.57 -14.87 18.27
N GLY A 380 4.46 -14.80 17.27
CA GLY A 380 5.63 -15.69 17.22
C GLY A 380 6.37 -15.68 15.89
N TRP A 381 5.67 -15.48 14.77
CA TRP A 381 6.28 -15.28 13.47
C TRP A 381 5.49 -14.25 12.68
N LEU A 382 6.10 -13.64 11.68
CA LEU A 382 5.40 -12.82 10.69
C LEU A 382 5.78 -13.32 9.29
N ALA A 383 4.88 -13.14 8.34
CA ALA A 383 5.16 -13.36 6.92
C ALA A 383 4.78 -12.16 6.07
N GLY A 384 5.52 -12.00 4.98
CA GLY A 384 5.36 -10.89 4.05
C GLY A 384 5.56 -11.31 2.61
N PRO A 385 4.81 -10.72 1.67
CA PRO A 385 4.96 -11.03 0.25
C PRO A 385 6.34 -10.62 -0.23
N ARG A 386 6.97 -11.48 -1.02
CA ARG A 386 8.18 -11.10 -1.75
C ARG A 386 7.78 -10.17 -2.90
N LEU A 387 8.42 -9.01 -2.98
CA LEU A 387 8.05 -8.00 -3.97
C LEU A 387 8.57 -8.40 -5.37
N GLY A 388 7.65 -8.48 -6.33
CA GLY A 388 7.90 -8.92 -7.72
C GLY A 388 7.21 -8.02 -8.74
N ASP A 389 6.98 -8.54 -9.95
CA ASP A 389 6.39 -7.80 -11.08
C ASP A 389 5.01 -7.20 -10.76
N GLU A 390 4.15 -7.92 -10.04
CA GLU A 390 2.84 -7.42 -9.63
C GLU A 390 2.96 -6.23 -8.66
N ALA A 391 3.90 -6.33 -7.71
CA ALA A 391 4.20 -5.26 -6.75
C ALA A 391 4.77 -4.03 -7.46
N LYS A 392 5.65 -4.26 -8.45
CA LYS A 392 6.18 -3.21 -9.32
C LYS A 392 5.08 -2.52 -10.12
N GLY A 393 4.11 -3.29 -10.64
CA GLY A 393 2.98 -2.75 -11.39
C GLY A 393 2.13 -1.79 -10.57
N VAL A 394 1.81 -2.15 -9.31
CA VAL A 394 1.10 -1.26 -8.37
C VAL A 394 1.91 0.01 -8.10
N TYR A 395 3.20 -0.13 -7.81
CA TYR A 395 4.09 0.99 -7.53
C TYR A 395 4.23 1.96 -8.70
N ASP A 396 4.53 1.44 -9.90
CA ASP A 396 4.69 2.24 -11.12
C ASP A 396 3.39 2.96 -11.49
N ALA A 397 2.23 2.32 -11.26
CA ALA A 397 0.93 2.93 -11.54
C ALA A 397 0.66 4.14 -10.65
N VAL A 398 0.96 4.05 -9.35
CA VAL A 398 0.81 5.18 -8.42
C VAL A 398 1.83 6.27 -8.76
N SER A 399 3.11 5.94 -8.91
CA SER A 399 4.16 6.90 -9.30
C SER A 399 3.80 7.63 -10.61
N GLY A 400 3.42 6.88 -11.64
CA GLY A 400 3.07 7.42 -12.95
C GLY A 400 1.83 8.32 -12.94
N LYS A 401 0.84 8.06 -12.06
CA LYS A 401 -0.36 8.89 -11.92
C LYS A 401 -0.04 10.32 -11.48
N PHE A 402 1.00 10.49 -10.66
CA PHE A 402 1.42 11.78 -10.09
C PHE A 402 2.67 12.35 -10.77
N ALA A 403 3.10 11.77 -11.89
CA ALA A 403 4.26 12.24 -12.63
C ALA A 403 4.05 13.66 -13.19
N GLY A 404 4.98 14.57 -12.89
CA GLY A 404 5.01 15.93 -13.45
C GLY A 404 4.07 16.93 -12.77
N GLN A 405 3.61 16.64 -11.55
CA GLN A 405 2.82 17.54 -10.71
C GLN A 405 3.69 18.40 -9.79
#